data_AF-A0A3Q1MI60-F1
#
_entry.id   AF-A0A3Q1MI60-F1
#
_cell.length_a   1.000
_cell.length_b   1.000
_cell.length_c   1.000
_cell.angle_alpha   90.00
_cell.angle_beta   90.00
_cell.angle_gamma   90.00
#
_symmetry.space_group_name_H-M   'P 1'
#
loop_
_entity.id
_entity.type
_entity.pdbx_description
1 polymer ?
#
loop_
_entity_poly.entity_id
_entity_poly.type
_entity_poly.pdbx_seq_one_letter_code
_entity_poly.pdbx_strand_id
1 'polypeptide(L)'
;MAGLLKKTTGLVGLAVCETPHEEPDVKKLEERLQGDQIEEVILQAENELSLARKMIQWKPWEPLVEEPPASQWKWPKKKNGPKN
;
A
#
# COMPACT_ATOMS: atom_id res chain seq x y z
N MET A 1 21.35 -7.48 -23.03
CA MET A 1 20.84 -6.10 -22.96
C MET A 1 19.61 -6.13 -22.06
N ALA A 2 19.82 -5.79 -20.79
CA ALA A 2 18.88 -5.98 -19.70
C ALA A 2 17.98 -4.75 -19.50
N GLY A 3 16.76 -4.98 -18.99
CA GLY A 3 16.01 -4.00 -18.22
C GLY A 3 14.80 -3.39 -18.94
N LEU A 4 13.68 -4.13 -18.98
CA LEU A 4 12.37 -3.50 -19.14
C LEU A 4 12.06 -2.75 -17.83
N LEU A 5 12.34 -1.46 -17.82
CA LEU A 5 12.04 -0.55 -16.70
C LEU A 5 10.51 -0.42 -16.59
N LYS A 6 9.87 -1.30 -15.83
CA LYS A 6 8.47 -1.12 -15.44
C LYS A 6 8.41 0.11 -14.55
N LYS A 7 7.90 1.22 -15.10
CA LYS A 7 7.57 2.42 -14.35
C LYS A 7 6.51 1.98 -13.34
N THR A 8 6.83 2.07 -12.06
CA THR A 8 5.85 1.85 -11.00
C THR A 8 4.81 2.96 -11.12
N THR A 9 3.64 2.63 -11.67
CA THR A 9 2.48 3.49 -11.61
C THR A 9 2.20 3.70 -10.13
N GLY A 10 2.37 4.93 -9.65
CA GLY A 10 2.16 5.33 -8.26
C GLY A 10 0.69 5.31 -7.86
N LEU A 11 -0.01 4.21 -8.11
CA LEU A 11 -1.40 3.98 -7.73
C LEU A 11 -1.45 3.61 -6.25
N VAL A 12 -1.32 4.63 -5.40
CA VAL A 12 -1.89 4.57 -4.06
C VAL A 12 -3.39 4.79 -4.23
N GLY A 13 -4.16 3.73 -4.00
CA GLY A 13 -5.61 3.70 -4.11
C GLY A 13 -6.05 2.97 -5.37
N LEU A 14 -6.40 1.69 -5.23
CA LEU A 14 -7.20 0.99 -6.23
C LEU A 14 -8.42 1.86 -6.52
N ALA A 15 -8.56 2.29 -7.78
CA ALA A 15 -9.79 2.92 -8.24
C ALA A 15 -10.87 1.84 -8.22
N VAL A 16 -11.59 1.74 -7.10
CA VAL A 16 -12.80 0.94 -7.00
C VAL A 16 -13.77 1.50 -8.03
N CYS A 17 -14.15 0.69 -9.01
CA CYS A 17 -15.25 1.01 -9.89
C CYS A 17 -16.47 1.37 -9.03
N GLU A 18 -17.06 2.55 -9.23
CA GLU A 18 -18.21 3.01 -8.41
C GLU A 18 -19.38 2.02 -8.46
N THR A 19 -19.46 1.22 -9.53
CA THR A 19 -20.56 0.30 -9.82
C THR A 19 -20.09 -0.97 -10.56
N PRO A 20 -19.47 -1.96 -9.89
CA PRO A 20 -19.03 -3.21 -10.54
C PRO A 20 -20.18 -4.06 -11.09
N HIS A 21 -21.42 -3.76 -10.69
CA HIS A 21 -22.63 -4.45 -11.14
C HIS A 21 -23.18 -3.91 -12.47
N GLU A 22 -22.69 -2.77 -12.96
CA GLU A 22 -23.19 -2.14 -14.20
C GLU A 22 -22.50 -2.70 -15.45
N GLU A 23 -21.31 -3.30 -15.31
CA GLU A 23 -20.58 -3.90 -16.44
C GLU A 23 -20.64 -5.43 -16.36
N PRO A 24 -21.44 -6.09 -17.22
CA PRO A 24 -21.52 -7.55 -17.26
C PRO A 24 -20.29 -8.21 -17.91
N ASP A 25 -19.41 -7.41 -18.54
CA ASP A 25 -18.20 -7.89 -19.22
C ASP A 25 -16.96 -7.73 -18.32
N VAL A 26 -16.35 -8.87 -17.98
CA VAL A 26 -15.18 -8.95 -17.10
C VAL A 26 -13.99 -8.17 -17.66
N LYS A 27 -13.76 -8.19 -18.98
CA LYS A 27 -12.60 -7.52 -19.58
C LYS A 27 -12.69 -6.00 -19.48
N LYS A 28 -13.88 -5.45 -19.70
CA LYS A 28 -14.13 -4.01 -19.56
C LYS A 28 -14.04 -3.57 -18.11
N LEU A 29 -14.45 -4.43 -17.19
CA LEU A 29 -14.35 -4.18 -15.76
C LEU A 29 -12.87 -4.11 -15.32
N GLU A 30 -12.03 -5.03 -15.78
CA GLU A 30 -10.58 -5.04 -15.53
C GLU A 30 -9.90 -3.76 -16.08
N GLU A 31 -10.20 -3.38 -17.32
CA GLU A 31 -9.70 -2.14 -17.92
C GLU A 31 -10.08 -0.89 -17.10
N ARG A 32 -11.29 -0.86 -16.51
CA ARG A 32 -11.78 0.27 -15.71
C ARG A 32 -11.17 0.32 -14.31
N LEU A 33 -11.01 -0.83 -13.65
CA LEU A 33 -10.44 -0.90 -12.31
C LEU A 33 -8.94 -0.62 -12.28
N GLN A 34 -8.27 -0.63 -13.44
CA GLN A 34 -6.80 -0.52 -13.56
C GLN A 34 -6.06 -1.56 -12.69
N GLY A 35 -6.77 -2.60 -12.23
CA GLY A 35 -6.21 -3.77 -11.60
C GLY A 35 -5.75 -4.76 -12.67
N ASP A 36 -4.95 -5.74 -12.26
CA ASP A 36 -4.65 -6.90 -13.10
C ASP A 36 -5.91 -7.77 -13.25
N GLN A 37 -5.88 -9.02 -12.80
CA GLN A 37 -7.01 -9.95 -12.93
C GLN A 37 -8.07 -9.69 -11.86
N ILE A 38 -9.34 -9.97 -12.19
CA ILE A 38 -10.46 -9.79 -11.26
C ILE A 38 -10.30 -10.62 -9.97
N GLU A 39 -9.64 -11.78 -10.03
CA GLU A 39 -9.35 -12.63 -8.88
C GLU A 39 -8.45 -11.91 -7.86
N GLU A 40 -7.45 -11.16 -8.33
CA GLU A 40 -6.57 -10.38 -7.47
C GLU A 40 -7.33 -9.21 -6.82
N VAL A 41 -8.26 -8.60 -7.55
CA VAL A 41 -9.13 -7.55 -7.02
C VAL A 41 -10.03 -8.07 -5.91
N ILE A 42 -10.63 -9.27 -6.07
CA ILE A 42 -11.45 -9.89 -5.03
C ILE A 42 -10.61 -10.18 -3.79
N LEU A 43 -9.43 -10.78 -3.96
CA LEU A 43 -8.52 -11.06 -2.85
C LEU A 43 -8.09 -9.78 -2.12
N GLN A 44 -7.81 -8.72 -2.87
CA GLN A 44 -7.47 -7.41 -2.32
C GLN A 44 -8.65 -6.84 -1.51
N ALA A 45 -9.89 -6.92 -2.03
CA ALA A 45 -11.08 -6.46 -1.33
C ALA A 45 -11.32 -7.21 -0.01
N GLU A 46 -11.09 -8.53 0.02
CA GLU A 46 -11.16 -9.33 1.25
C GLU A 46 -10.08 -8.92 2.26
N ASN A 47 -8.85 -8.68 1.80
CA ASN A 47 -7.75 -8.21 2.64
C ASN A 47 -8.03 -6.83 3.21
N GLU A 48 -8.56 -5.90 2.41
CA GLU A 48 -8.95 -4.56 2.85
C GLU A 48 -10.09 -4.59 3.86
N LEU A 49 -11.09 -5.45 3.66
CA LEU A 49 -12.18 -5.65 4.61
C LEU A 49 -11.67 -6.22 5.95
N SER A 50 -10.75 -7.17 5.90
CA SER A 50 -10.07 -7.70 7.08
C SER A 50 -9.24 -6.63 7.79
N LEU A 51 -8.52 -5.81 7.04
CA LEU A 51 -7.75 -4.68 7.56
C LEU A 51 -8.67 -3.65 8.24
N ALA A 52 -9.75 -3.22 7.59
CA ALA A 52 -10.70 -2.25 8.14
C ALA A 52 -11.27 -2.70 9.49
N ARG A 53 -11.61 -3.99 9.63
CA ARG A 53 -12.04 -4.58 10.91
C ARG A 53 -10.95 -4.50 11.98
N LYS A 54 -9.69 -4.76 11.63
CA LYS A 54 -8.54 -4.64 12.55
C LYS A 54 -8.25 -3.19 12.91
N MET A 55 -8.38 -2.26 11.97
CA MET A 55 -8.17 -0.82 12.18
C MET A 55 -9.12 -0.26 13.26
N ILE A 56 -10.36 -0.74 13.33
CA ILE A 56 -11.31 -0.38 14.40
C ILE A 56 -10.78 -0.75 15.79
N GLN A 57 -10.16 -1.93 15.91
CA GLN A 57 -9.59 -2.38 17.17
C GLN A 57 -8.27 -1.68 17.49
N TRP A 58 -7.42 -1.48 16.50
CA TRP A 58 -6.08 -0.91 16.67
C TRP A 58 -6.07 0.61 16.84
N LYS A 59 -7.11 1.30 16.35
CA LYS A 59 -7.26 2.77 16.39
C LYS A 59 -5.96 3.53 16.08
N PRO A 60 -5.28 3.24 14.97
CA PRO A 60 -3.97 3.84 14.66
C PRO A 60 -4.03 5.34 14.36
N TRP A 61 -5.22 5.92 14.27
CA TRP A 61 -5.44 7.37 14.16
C TRP A 61 -5.32 8.10 15.51
N GLU A 62 -5.19 7.39 16.62
CA GLU A 62 -4.89 8.00 17.91
C GLU A 62 -3.44 8.56 17.91
N PRO A 63 -3.14 9.58 18.74
CA PRO A 63 -1.80 10.12 18.85
C PRO A 63 -0.76 9.03 19.17
N LEU A 64 0.48 9.29 18.76
CA LEU A 64 1.62 8.43 19.06
C LEU A 64 1.66 8.09 20.55
N VAL A 65 1.68 6.78 20.85
CA VAL A 65 1.75 6.28 22.22
C VAL A 65 3.04 6.72 22.91
N GLU A 66 4.14 6.81 22.15
CA GLU A 66 5.44 7.24 22.66
C GLU A 66 6.21 8.03 21.59
N GLU A 67 6.85 9.14 22.00
CA GLU A 67 7.76 9.87 21.12
C GLU A 67 9.06 9.09 20.92
N PRO A 68 9.58 9.00 19.69
CA PRO A 68 10.82 8.26 19.45
C PRO A 68 12.02 8.93 20.14
N PRO A 69 12.96 8.16 20.70
CA PRO A 69 14.21 8.71 21.23
C PRO A 69 14.97 9.53 20.18
N ALA A 70 15.59 10.64 20.59
CA ALA A 70 16.18 11.64 19.68
C ALA A 70 17.26 11.12 18.70
N SER A 71 17.82 9.93 18.93
CA SER A 71 18.79 9.28 18.03
C SER A 71 18.26 8.08 17.25
N GLN A 72 17.01 7.66 17.47
CA GLN A 72 16.43 6.43 16.92
C GLN A 72 16.41 6.43 15.38
N TRP A 73 16.01 7.56 14.78
CA TRP A 73 15.89 7.70 13.33
C TRP A 73 17.07 8.46 12.69
N LYS A 74 18.18 8.63 13.41
CA LYS A 74 19.36 9.33 12.89
C LYS A 74 20.26 8.36 12.11
N TRP A 75 20.21 8.47 10.78
CA TRP A 75 21.08 7.74 9.86
C TRP A 75 21.90 8.71 8.99
N PRO A 76 23.20 8.47 8.72
CA PRO A 76 24.05 7.38 9.20
C PRO A 76 24.58 7.59 10.64
N LYS A 77 24.94 6.50 11.32
CA LYS A 77 25.54 6.55 12.67
C LYS A 77 26.90 7.23 12.61
N LYS A 78 27.16 8.21 13.49
CA LYS A 78 28.49 8.82 13.63
C LYS A 78 29.50 7.73 13.97
N LYS A 79 30.48 7.49 13.10
CA LYS A 79 31.63 6.63 13.41
C LYS A 79 32.54 7.41 14.37
N ASN A 80 32.41 7.15 15.67
CA ASN A 80 33.41 7.60 16.63
C ASN A 80 34.55 6.57 16.63
N GLY A 81 35.50 6.72 15.70
CA GLY A 81 36.80 6.05 15.76
C GLY A 81 37.89 7.11 15.89
N PRO A 82 38.93 6.89 16.72
CA PRO A 82 40.06 7.81 16.75
C PRO A 82 40.71 7.83 15.37
N LYS A 83 40.91 9.03 14.82
CA LYS A 83 41.79 9.22 13.68
C LYS A 83 43.22 9.14 14.21
N ASN A 84 43.77 7.93 14.23
CA ASN A 84 45.21 7.71 14.33
C ASN A 84 45.76 7.46 12.92
#